data_AF-A0A1U8NAY7-F1
#
_entry.id   AF-A0A1U8NAY7-F1
#
_cell.length_a   1.000
_cell.length_b   1.000
_cell.length_c   1.000
_cell.angle_alpha   90.00
_cell.angle_beta   90.00
_cell.angle_gamma   90.00
#
_symmetry.space_group_name_H-M   'P 1'
#
loop_
_entity.id
_entity.type
_entity.pdbx_description
1 polymer ?
#
loop_
_entity_poly.entity_id
_entity_poly.type
_entity_poly.pdbx_seq_one_letter_code
_entity_poly.pdbx_strand_id
1 'polypeptide(L)'
;MAEEEEVKMEVEAVQSVYGDDCVIIESYPPYLHLHIKPRTCDVSSLQFVEAVIGIRANSQYPKEPPLVYLIDSKGLDEQRQTLLLSNIRDKACELPSCFMLVALCEEAVERLSAMNHPDGDCPLCLYPLVSEDDQTERLPFMKLMSCFHCFHSECIIRWWNWLQIEIKTNAKNVSSATLHLRNRGDRQDRNGAVEESMGNCPVCRKVFHAKDFEHVLDLVGSHSSQLNAEKTEIKVDEILLHSDLENMRQKFEAISKLQQENCGLIGLKSEQVVLPSINPQNTVASSEQTSAKETTGQSQNGAAANSSSSSTRPTTRRQRPQNSRKHVKQWVRKDIGGGAD
;
A
#
# COMPACT_ATOMS: atom_id res chain seq x y z
N MET A 1 -18.85 -10.54 41.94
CA MET A 1 -20.29 -10.88 42.06
C MET A 1 -21.19 -9.71 41.65
N ALA A 2 -21.47 -8.68 42.45
CA ALA A 2 -22.33 -7.56 41.98
C ALA A 2 -21.71 -6.78 40.81
N GLU A 3 -20.55 -6.13 41.04
CA GLU A 3 -19.77 -5.41 40.01
C GLU A 3 -19.38 -6.32 38.81
N GLU A 4 -19.23 -7.62 39.05
CA GLU A 4 -18.94 -8.64 38.02
C GLU A 4 -20.16 -8.93 37.13
N GLU A 5 -21.37 -8.88 37.67
CA GLU A 5 -22.61 -9.06 36.91
C GLU A 5 -22.96 -7.80 36.11
N GLU A 6 -22.67 -6.61 36.65
CA GLU A 6 -22.75 -5.34 35.92
C GLU A 6 -21.82 -5.32 34.69
N VAL A 7 -20.58 -5.81 34.85
CA VAL A 7 -19.65 -6.03 33.73
C VAL A 7 -20.21 -7.04 32.70
N LYS A 8 -20.89 -8.11 33.12
CA LYS A 8 -21.51 -9.07 32.17
C LYS A 8 -22.71 -8.48 31.44
N MET A 9 -23.54 -7.69 32.11
CA MET A 9 -24.65 -6.96 31.48
C MET A 9 -24.14 -5.96 30.43
N GLU A 10 -22.99 -5.32 30.68
CA GLU A 10 -22.34 -4.49 29.66
C GLU A 10 -21.87 -5.32 28.45
N VAL A 11 -21.24 -6.48 28.67
CA VAL A 11 -20.80 -7.38 27.60
C VAL A 11 -22.01 -7.90 26.78
N GLU A 12 -23.13 -8.21 27.42
CA GLU A 12 -24.39 -8.56 26.77
C GLU A 12 -24.96 -7.39 25.94
N ALA A 13 -24.84 -6.15 26.43
CA ALA A 13 -25.23 -4.96 25.68
C ALA A 13 -24.37 -4.75 24.42
N VAL A 14 -23.05 -4.97 24.48
CA VAL A 14 -22.18 -4.94 23.28
C VAL A 14 -22.63 -6.00 22.28
N GLN A 15 -22.83 -7.25 22.72
CA GLN A 15 -23.26 -8.34 21.84
C GLN A 15 -24.64 -8.07 21.22
N SER A 16 -25.54 -7.42 21.95
CA SER A 16 -26.88 -7.04 21.49
C SER A 16 -26.88 -5.91 20.45
N VAL A 17 -25.89 -5.01 20.50
CA VAL A 17 -25.76 -3.90 19.54
C VAL A 17 -25.08 -4.35 18.24
N TYR A 18 -24.04 -5.17 18.33
CA TYR A 18 -23.19 -5.52 17.17
C TYR A 18 -23.45 -6.91 16.59
N GLY A 19 -24.21 -7.78 17.26
CA GLY A 19 -24.60 -9.09 16.74
C GLY A 19 -23.40 -9.93 16.29
N ASP A 20 -23.46 -10.48 15.08
CA ASP A 20 -22.43 -11.36 14.50
C ASP A 20 -21.07 -10.67 14.27
N ASP A 21 -21.00 -9.33 14.27
CA ASP A 21 -19.73 -8.59 14.20
C ASP A 21 -19.00 -8.52 15.56
N CYS A 22 -19.64 -8.90 16.67
CA CYS A 22 -19.02 -9.03 17.98
C CYS A 22 -18.80 -10.50 18.35
N VAL A 23 -17.57 -10.85 18.76
CA VAL A 23 -17.19 -12.18 19.23
C VAL A 23 -16.64 -12.07 20.65
N ILE A 24 -17.45 -12.43 21.64
CA ILE A 24 -16.99 -12.61 23.03
C ILE A 24 -16.11 -13.86 23.12
N ILE A 25 -14.92 -13.69 23.69
CA ILE A 25 -13.98 -14.78 24.00
C ILE A 25 -14.03 -15.11 25.49
N GLU A 26 -14.16 -14.08 26.34
CA GLU A 26 -14.31 -14.22 27.80
C GLU A 26 -15.25 -13.11 28.30
N SER A 27 -16.24 -13.46 29.14
CA SER A 27 -17.23 -12.50 29.65
C SER A 27 -16.77 -11.78 30.91
N TYR A 28 -15.89 -12.38 31.71
CA TYR A 28 -15.28 -11.75 32.88
C TYR A 28 -13.90 -12.35 33.21
N PRO A 29 -12.81 -11.56 33.18
CA PRO A 29 -12.73 -10.18 32.70
C PRO A 29 -13.11 -10.09 31.20
N PRO A 30 -13.79 -9.01 30.76
CA PRO A 30 -14.21 -8.87 29.36
C PRO A 30 -13.06 -9.00 28.36
N TYR A 31 -13.19 -9.94 27.43
CA TYR A 31 -12.33 -10.04 26.26
C TYR A 31 -13.20 -10.35 25.05
N LEU A 32 -13.26 -9.39 24.13
CA LEU A 32 -14.03 -9.49 22.89
C LEU A 32 -13.22 -9.02 21.68
N HIS A 33 -13.57 -9.55 20.51
CA HIS A 33 -13.16 -9.03 19.21
C HIS A 33 -14.38 -8.36 18.57
N LEU A 34 -14.19 -7.17 17.99
CA LEU A 34 -15.22 -6.44 17.26
C LEU A 34 -14.74 -6.20 15.83
N HIS A 35 -15.54 -6.66 14.86
CA HIS A 35 -15.38 -6.39 13.45
C HIS A 35 -16.10 -5.08 13.11
N ILE A 36 -15.32 -4.01 12.96
CA ILE A 36 -15.83 -2.67 12.71
C ILE A 36 -15.89 -2.39 11.21
N LYS A 37 -17.06 -1.91 10.76
CA LYS A 37 -17.34 -1.44 9.41
C LYS A 37 -17.75 0.05 9.44
N PRO A 38 -17.38 0.86 8.44
CA PRO A 38 -17.83 2.24 8.32
C PRO A 38 -19.34 2.32 8.01
N ARG A 39 -20.00 3.36 8.54
CA ARG A 39 -21.44 3.62 8.41
C ARG A 39 -21.86 3.98 6.99
N THR A 40 -22.00 2.97 6.15
CA THR A 40 -22.27 3.04 4.70
C THR A 40 -23.70 2.60 4.33
N CYS A 41 -24.60 2.47 5.31
CA CYS A 41 -25.94 1.89 5.13
C CYS A 41 -25.91 0.52 4.43
N ASP A 42 -24.96 -0.32 4.84
CA ASP A 42 -24.67 -1.66 4.30
C ASP A 42 -24.28 -1.71 2.80
N VAL A 43 -24.05 -0.56 2.17
CA VAL A 43 -23.59 -0.46 0.78
C VAL A 43 -22.10 -0.79 0.70
N SER A 44 -21.78 -2.10 0.64
CA SER A 44 -20.41 -2.60 0.74
C SER A 44 -19.45 -2.11 -0.38
N SER A 45 -19.95 -1.58 -1.50
CA SER A 45 -19.14 -0.87 -2.50
C SER A 45 -18.59 0.48 -2.01
N LEU A 46 -19.28 1.14 -1.07
CA LEU A 46 -18.84 2.37 -0.41
C LEU A 46 -17.97 2.09 0.84
N GLN A 47 -17.79 0.82 1.21
CA GLN A 47 -16.99 0.39 2.36
C GLN A 47 -15.51 0.25 1.95
N PHE A 48 -14.75 1.35 1.96
CA PHE A 48 -13.33 1.35 1.55
C PHE A 48 -12.41 0.74 2.61
N VAL A 49 -12.84 0.76 3.88
CA VAL A 49 -12.07 0.29 5.04
C VAL A 49 -12.84 -0.74 5.87
N GLU A 50 -12.11 -1.62 6.55
CA GLU A 50 -12.62 -2.48 7.62
C GLU A 50 -11.49 -2.85 8.59
N ALA A 51 -11.84 -3.17 9.84
CA ALA A 51 -10.86 -3.61 10.83
C ALA A 51 -11.49 -4.58 11.84
N VAL A 52 -10.65 -5.40 12.46
CA VAL A 52 -11.01 -6.20 13.64
C VAL A 52 -10.19 -5.69 14.80
N ILE A 53 -10.85 -5.16 15.84
CA ILE A 53 -10.20 -4.68 17.07
C ILE A 53 -10.41 -5.68 18.21
N GLY A 54 -9.38 -5.86 19.04
CA GLY A 54 -9.46 -6.59 20.30
C GLY A 54 -9.59 -5.62 21.46
N ILE A 55 -10.62 -5.82 22.30
CA ILE A 55 -10.79 -5.10 23.56
C ILE A 55 -10.66 -6.13 24.69
N ARG A 56 -9.63 -5.97 25.54
CA ARG A 56 -9.36 -6.88 26.67
C ARG A 56 -9.20 -6.11 27.97
N ALA A 57 -10.20 -6.23 28.84
CA ALA A 57 -10.17 -5.79 30.23
C ALA A 57 -9.23 -6.67 31.08
N ASN A 58 -8.92 -6.18 32.28
CA ASN A 58 -8.33 -6.97 33.37
C ASN A 58 -9.30 -7.04 34.56
N SER A 59 -8.91 -7.67 35.66
CA SER A 59 -9.75 -7.80 36.85
C SER A 59 -9.98 -6.50 37.65
N GLN A 60 -9.42 -5.37 37.21
CA GLN A 60 -9.66 -4.04 37.80
C GLN A 60 -10.69 -3.21 37.00
N TYR A 61 -11.09 -3.65 35.82
CA TYR A 61 -12.15 -3.01 35.03
C TYR A 61 -13.47 -2.94 35.84
N PRO A 62 -14.21 -1.80 35.82
CA PRO A 62 -14.03 -0.60 35.00
C PRO A 62 -13.03 0.45 35.51
N LYS A 63 -12.39 0.23 36.68
CA LYS A 63 -11.51 1.21 37.33
C LYS A 63 -10.22 1.46 36.54
N GLU A 64 -9.69 0.41 35.90
CA GLU A 64 -8.66 0.50 34.87
C GLU A 64 -9.28 0.29 33.47
N PRO A 65 -8.92 1.08 32.45
CA PRO A 65 -9.44 0.94 31.10
C PRO A 65 -8.92 -0.35 30.41
N PRO A 66 -9.68 -0.93 29.46
CA PRO A 66 -9.27 -2.14 28.76
C PRO A 66 -8.13 -1.87 27.76
N LEU A 67 -7.30 -2.89 27.53
CA LEU A 67 -6.31 -2.88 26.46
C LEU A 67 -7.01 -2.99 25.10
N VAL A 68 -6.91 -1.93 24.30
CA VAL A 68 -7.39 -1.89 22.90
C VAL A 68 -6.23 -2.06 21.92
N TYR A 69 -6.38 -2.98 20.97
CA TYR A 69 -5.39 -3.29 19.92
C TYR A 69 -6.05 -3.72 18.62
N LEU A 70 -5.31 -3.70 17.52
CA LEU A 70 -5.75 -4.11 16.19
C LEU A 70 -5.37 -5.57 15.93
N ILE A 71 -6.22 -6.32 15.22
CA ILE A 71 -6.04 -7.75 14.89
C ILE A 71 -5.92 -7.95 13.37
N ASP A 72 -6.80 -7.33 12.60
CA ASP A 72 -6.76 -7.26 11.14
C ASP A 72 -7.25 -5.87 10.67
N SER A 73 -6.83 -5.43 9.49
CA SER A 73 -7.34 -4.22 8.85
C SER A 73 -7.15 -4.24 7.33
N LYS A 74 -8.13 -3.72 6.60
CA LYS A 74 -8.08 -3.56 5.15
C LYS A 74 -8.44 -2.12 4.79
N GLY A 75 -7.76 -1.56 3.79
CA GLY A 75 -7.92 -0.17 3.37
C GLY A 75 -7.29 0.89 4.30
N LEU A 76 -6.75 0.49 5.46
CA LEU A 76 -6.06 1.37 6.41
C LEU A 76 -4.54 1.18 6.36
N ASP A 77 -3.80 2.28 6.22
CA ASP A 77 -2.35 2.39 6.36
C ASP A 77 -1.92 2.47 7.84
N GLU A 78 -0.60 2.38 8.10
CA GLU A 78 -0.04 2.40 9.46
C GLU A 78 -0.36 3.69 10.24
N GLN A 79 -0.51 4.83 9.57
CA GLN A 79 -0.81 6.11 10.23
C GLN A 79 -2.28 6.18 10.65
N ARG A 80 -3.23 5.83 9.76
CA ARG A 80 -4.66 5.74 10.11
C ARG A 80 -4.97 4.60 11.07
N GLN A 81 -4.27 3.46 11.01
CA GLN A 81 -4.33 2.41 12.05
C GLN A 81 -3.88 2.94 13.42
N THR A 82 -2.78 3.69 13.47
CA THR A 82 -2.27 4.30 14.72
C THR A 82 -3.25 5.34 15.26
N LEU A 83 -3.82 6.18 14.40
CA LEU A 83 -4.82 7.20 14.75
C LEU A 83 -6.13 6.58 15.25
N LEU A 84 -6.59 5.48 14.66
CA LEU A 84 -7.74 4.72 15.14
C LEU A 84 -7.51 4.25 16.58
N LEU A 85 -6.35 3.64 16.83
CA LEU A 85 -6.00 3.12 18.15
C LEU A 85 -5.69 4.21 19.19
N SER A 86 -5.23 5.40 18.80
CA SER A 86 -5.10 6.52 19.74
C SER A 86 -6.48 7.03 20.15
N ASN A 87 -7.35 7.36 19.20
CA ASN A 87 -8.68 7.92 19.48
C ASN A 87 -9.50 7.03 20.44
N ILE A 88 -9.49 5.71 20.25
CA ILE A 88 -10.22 4.77 21.13
C ILE A 88 -9.57 4.70 22.54
N ARG A 89 -8.24 4.81 22.65
CA ARG A 89 -7.56 4.82 23.96
C ARG A 89 -7.74 6.15 24.70
N ASP A 90 -7.71 7.26 23.97
CA ASP A 90 -8.02 8.59 24.48
C ASP A 90 -9.47 8.61 25.00
N LYS A 91 -10.40 7.97 24.28
CA LYS A 91 -11.79 7.77 24.74
C LYS A 91 -11.91 6.95 26.02
N ALA A 92 -11.10 5.90 26.17
CA ALA A 92 -11.04 5.14 27.42
C ALA A 92 -10.51 5.99 28.60
N CYS A 93 -9.69 7.00 28.33
CA CYS A 93 -9.19 7.95 29.33
C CYS A 93 -10.22 9.05 29.67
N GLU A 94 -11.15 9.37 28.77
CA GLU A 94 -12.30 10.26 29.04
C GLU A 94 -13.33 9.65 30.00
N LEU A 95 -13.32 8.32 30.21
CA LEU A 95 -14.36 7.56 30.92
C LEU A 95 -13.85 6.84 32.19
N PRO A 96 -13.13 7.52 33.12
CA PRO A 96 -12.47 6.86 34.24
C PRO A 96 -13.47 6.21 35.22
N SER A 97 -13.27 4.92 35.52
CA SER A 97 -14.16 4.12 36.39
C SER A 97 -15.60 3.96 35.89
N CYS A 98 -15.85 4.16 34.60
CA CYS A 98 -17.14 3.92 33.97
C CYS A 98 -17.15 2.62 33.15
N PHE A 99 -18.32 1.97 33.09
CA PHE A 99 -18.62 1.01 32.03
C PHE A 99 -18.53 1.73 30.67
N MET A 100 -17.59 1.31 29.83
CA MET A 100 -17.17 2.01 28.61
C MET A 100 -17.12 1.15 27.34
N LEU A 101 -17.27 -0.19 27.41
CA LEU A 101 -17.11 -1.09 26.25
C LEU A 101 -17.97 -0.65 25.06
N VAL A 102 -19.25 -0.37 25.29
CA VAL A 102 -20.17 0.09 24.23
C VAL A 102 -19.71 1.42 23.61
N ALA A 103 -19.21 2.35 24.44
CA ALA A 103 -18.70 3.64 23.99
C ALA A 103 -17.38 3.52 23.20
N LEU A 104 -16.49 2.58 23.57
CA LEU A 104 -15.27 2.29 22.81
C LEU A 104 -15.57 1.64 21.46
N CYS A 105 -16.59 0.78 21.40
CA CYS A 105 -17.07 0.19 20.14
C CYS A 105 -17.68 1.25 19.21
N GLU A 106 -18.49 2.16 19.76
CA GLU A 106 -19.10 3.27 19.02
C GLU A 106 -18.05 4.25 18.47
N GLU A 107 -17.11 4.69 19.31
CA GLU A 107 -15.98 5.54 18.92
C GLU A 107 -15.14 4.88 17.82
N ALA A 108 -14.89 3.57 17.91
CA ALA A 108 -14.16 2.84 16.87
C ALA A 108 -14.89 2.84 15.51
N VAL A 109 -16.22 2.65 15.51
CA VAL A 109 -17.06 2.71 14.29
C VAL A 109 -17.13 4.13 13.74
N GLU A 110 -17.28 5.15 14.58
CA GLU A 110 -17.31 6.55 14.16
C GLU A 110 -16.00 6.99 13.51
N ARG A 111 -14.85 6.72 14.16
CA ARG A 111 -13.53 7.07 13.61
C ARG A 111 -13.21 6.29 12.34
N LEU A 112 -13.57 5.01 12.26
CA LEU A 112 -13.44 4.23 11.03
C LEU A 112 -14.32 4.81 9.89
N SER A 113 -15.53 5.27 10.22
CA SER A 113 -16.44 5.93 9.26
C SER A 113 -15.85 7.24 8.73
N ALA A 114 -15.22 8.05 9.58
CA ALA A 114 -14.53 9.26 9.17
C ALA A 114 -13.29 8.99 8.29
N MET A 115 -12.67 7.81 8.42
CA MET A 115 -11.53 7.36 7.61
C MET A 115 -11.95 6.50 6.40
N ASN A 116 -13.23 6.47 6.03
CA ASN A 116 -13.77 5.63 4.96
C ASN A 116 -13.49 6.19 3.55
N HIS A 117 -12.22 6.27 3.20
CA HIS A 117 -11.71 6.64 1.88
C HIS A 117 -10.52 5.74 1.53
N PRO A 118 -10.22 5.51 0.24
CA PRO A 118 -8.96 4.89 -0.17
C PRO A 118 -7.77 5.80 0.17
N ASP A 119 -6.60 5.19 0.27
CA ASP A 119 -5.33 5.88 0.54
C ASP A 119 -4.29 5.56 -0.54
N GLY A 120 -3.29 6.44 -0.66
CA GLY A 120 -2.20 6.34 -1.60
C GLY A 120 -2.58 6.61 -3.05
N ASP A 121 -1.63 6.29 -3.94
CA ASP A 121 -1.76 6.49 -5.38
C ASP A 121 -2.50 5.36 -6.08
N CYS A 122 -3.29 5.70 -7.09
CA CYS A 122 -3.97 4.77 -7.97
C CYS A 122 -2.94 3.88 -8.71
N PRO A 123 -2.96 2.55 -8.53
CA PRO A 123 -1.92 1.65 -9.08
C PRO A 123 -1.81 1.59 -10.61
N LEU A 124 -2.70 2.28 -11.35
CA LEU A 124 -2.75 2.32 -12.81
C LEU A 124 -2.22 3.62 -13.42
N CYS A 125 -2.25 4.74 -12.68
CA CYS A 125 -1.80 6.05 -13.18
C CYS A 125 -0.77 6.75 -12.26
N LEU A 126 -0.61 6.27 -11.02
CA LEU A 126 0.32 6.79 -10.01
C LEU A 126 0.03 8.25 -9.59
N TYR A 127 -1.25 8.63 -9.56
CA TYR A 127 -1.75 9.85 -8.92
C TYR A 127 -2.61 9.51 -7.69
N PRO A 128 -2.72 10.40 -6.69
CA PRO A 128 -3.50 10.17 -5.47
C PRO A 128 -4.95 9.74 -5.75
N LEU A 129 -5.44 8.75 -4.99
CA LEU A 129 -6.84 8.32 -5.09
C LEU A 129 -7.82 9.36 -4.53
N VAL A 130 -7.37 10.20 -3.59
CA VAL A 130 -8.12 11.33 -3.03
C VAL A 130 -7.29 12.60 -3.24
N SER A 131 -7.89 13.63 -3.85
CA SER A 131 -7.31 14.98 -3.91
C SER A 131 -7.64 15.73 -2.61
N GLU A 132 -6.73 16.59 -2.14
CA GLU A 132 -6.99 17.47 -0.97
C GLU A 132 -8.14 18.47 -1.24
N ASP A 133 -8.33 18.87 -2.50
CA ASP A 133 -9.27 19.93 -2.92
C ASP A 133 -10.66 19.41 -3.35
N ASP A 134 -10.80 18.15 -3.75
CA ASP A 134 -12.02 17.61 -4.39
C ASP A 134 -13.02 17.01 -3.39
N GLN A 135 -13.74 17.87 -2.66
CA GLN A 135 -14.88 17.44 -1.83
C GLN A 135 -16.23 17.41 -2.57
N THR A 136 -16.25 17.81 -3.85
CA THR A 136 -17.49 18.02 -4.64
C THR A 136 -17.72 16.97 -5.73
N GLU A 137 -18.76 16.17 -5.51
CA GLU A 137 -19.55 15.40 -6.49
C GLU A 137 -18.90 14.17 -7.18
N ARG A 138 -19.43 13.00 -6.80
CA ARG A 138 -19.15 11.63 -7.31
C ARG A 138 -17.74 11.13 -6.97
N LEU A 139 -17.67 9.97 -6.32
CA LEU A 139 -16.40 9.32 -5.96
C LEU A 139 -15.58 9.05 -7.25
N PRO A 140 -14.40 9.68 -7.44
CA PRO A 140 -13.59 9.46 -8.63
C PRO A 140 -12.86 8.11 -8.61
N PHE A 141 -13.12 7.29 -7.60
CA PHE A 141 -12.49 6.01 -7.30
C PHE A 141 -13.49 4.90 -7.00
N MET A 142 -13.06 3.66 -7.21
CA MET A 142 -13.81 2.44 -6.89
C MET A 142 -12.93 1.38 -6.23
N LYS A 143 -13.57 0.45 -5.53
CA LYS A 143 -12.94 -0.69 -4.84
C LYS A 143 -13.30 -1.99 -5.54
N LEU A 144 -12.30 -2.83 -5.85
CA LEU A 144 -12.57 -4.23 -6.20
C LEU A 144 -13.05 -4.98 -4.96
N MET A 145 -14.35 -5.29 -4.91
CA MET A 145 -15.03 -6.02 -3.84
C MET A 145 -14.31 -7.29 -3.42
N SER A 146 -13.80 -8.02 -4.40
CA SER A 146 -12.97 -9.22 -4.25
C SER A 146 -11.71 -9.02 -3.40
N CYS A 147 -11.08 -7.84 -3.37
CA CYS A 147 -9.74 -7.67 -2.80
C CYS A 147 -9.40 -6.32 -2.14
N PHE A 148 -10.36 -5.42 -1.94
CA PHE A 148 -10.18 -4.08 -1.32
C PHE A 148 -9.18 -3.13 -2.00
N HIS A 149 -8.59 -3.52 -3.13
CA HIS A 149 -7.70 -2.65 -3.91
C HIS A 149 -8.53 -1.59 -4.62
N CYS A 150 -8.09 -0.35 -4.51
CA CYS A 150 -8.80 0.82 -5.02
C CYS A 150 -8.06 1.47 -6.20
N PHE A 151 -8.83 2.07 -7.10
CA PHE A 151 -8.37 2.67 -8.35
C PHE A 151 -9.24 3.89 -8.65
N HIS A 152 -8.74 4.89 -9.39
CA HIS A 152 -9.64 5.83 -10.04
C HIS A 152 -10.57 5.06 -10.97
N SER A 153 -11.87 5.36 -10.91
CA SER A 153 -12.91 4.67 -11.68
C SER A 153 -12.53 4.64 -13.16
N GLU A 154 -12.22 5.79 -13.76
CA GLU A 154 -11.82 5.90 -15.17
C GLU A 154 -10.56 5.07 -15.52
N CYS A 155 -9.58 4.98 -14.61
CA CYS A 155 -8.36 4.21 -14.85
C CYS A 155 -8.64 2.71 -14.95
N ILE A 156 -9.41 2.16 -14.00
CA ILE A 156 -9.75 0.73 -14.00
C ILE A 156 -10.78 0.39 -15.08
N ILE A 157 -11.70 1.29 -15.44
CA ILE A 157 -12.60 1.15 -16.60
C ILE A 157 -11.80 1.10 -17.92
N ARG A 158 -10.82 1.98 -18.11
CA ARG A 158 -9.97 1.98 -19.32
C ARG A 158 -9.15 0.70 -19.43
N TRP A 159 -8.54 0.27 -18.33
CA TRP A 159 -7.83 -1.00 -18.26
C TRP A 159 -8.75 -2.20 -18.53
N TRP A 160 -9.96 -2.20 -17.96
CA TRP A 160 -10.98 -3.23 -18.16
C TRP A 160 -11.42 -3.34 -19.63
N ASN A 161 -11.73 -2.20 -20.27
CA ASN A 161 -12.09 -2.14 -21.67
C ASN A 161 -10.95 -2.64 -22.59
N TRP A 162 -9.70 -2.30 -22.27
CA TRP A 162 -8.53 -2.83 -22.98
C TRP A 162 -8.41 -4.36 -22.84
N LEU A 163 -8.51 -4.90 -21.62
CA LEU A 163 -8.46 -6.34 -21.36
C LEU A 163 -9.56 -7.09 -22.13
N GLN A 164 -10.76 -6.53 -22.17
CA GLN A 164 -11.89 -7.07 -22.94
C GLN A 164 -11.64 -7.08 -24.46
N ILE A 165 -10.92 -6.09 -25.00
CA ILE A 165 -10.51 -6.06 -26.40
C ILE A 165 -9.42 -7.11 -26.68
N GLU A 166 -8.45 -7.26 -25.77
CA GLU A 166 -7.37 -8.25 -25.90
C GLU A 166 -7.93 -9.68 -25.90
N ILE A 167 -8.80 -10.03 -24.94
CA ILE A 167 -9.48 -11.35 -24.88
C ILE A 167 -10.24 -11.63 -26.18
N LYS A 168 -11.04 -10.67 -26.66
CA LYS A 168 -11.81 -10.80 -27.92
C LYS A 168 -10.95 -10.89 -29.17
N THR A 169 -9.73 -10.35 -29.14
CA THR A 169 -8.76 -10.43 -30.24
C THR A 169 -8.03 -11.77 -30.22
N ASN A 170 -7.57 -12.21 -29.05
CA ASN A 170 -6.91 -13.49 -28.86
C ASN A 170 -7.85 -14.66 -29.19
N ALA A 171 -9.12 -14.60 -28.80
CA ALA A 171 -10.14 -15.60 -29.17
C ALA A 171 -10.32 -15.77 -30.69
N LYS A 172 -10.27 -14.67 -31.46
CA LYS A 172 -10.32 -14.69 -32.93
C LYS A 172 -9.05 -15.29 -33.54
N ASN A 173 -7.89 -14.98 -32.97
CA ASN A 173 -6.61 -15.54 -33.41
C ASN A 173 -6.54 -17.06 -33.14
N VAL A 174 -6.99 -17.52 -31.97
CA VAL A 174 -7.05 -18.95 -31.60
C VAL A 174 -8.11 -19.71 -32.41
N SER A 175 -9.15 -19.04 -32.92
CA SER A 175 -10.07 -19.65 -33.90
C SER A 175 -9.40 -19.97 -35.26
N SER A 176 -8.20 -19.43 -35.51
CA SER A 176 -7.36 -19.78 -36.67
C SER A 176 -6.20 -20.73 -36.32
N ALA A 177 -6.00 -21.06 -35.04
CA ALA A 177 -4.91 -21.89 -34.54
C ALA A 177 -5.42 -22.88 -33.48
N THR A 178 -5.88 -24.05 -33.94
CA THR A 178 -6.49 -25.08 -33.09
C THR A 178 -5.58 -25.51 -31.93
N LEU A 179 -6.17 -25.48 -30.72
CA LEU A 179 -5.83 -26.32 -29.57
C LEU A 179 -4.34 -26.34 -29.16
N HIS A 180 -3.93 -25.49 -28.20
CA HIS A 180 -3.07 -25.88 -27.05
C HIS A 180 -2.73 -24.69 -26.12
N LEU A 181 -3.61 -24.33 -25.19
CA LEU A 181 -3.24 -24.05 -23.78
C LEU A 181 -4.46 -23.95 -22.85
N ARG A 182 -5.27 -25.00 -22.75
CA ARG A 182 -6.29 -25.08 -21.68
C ARG A 182 -5.65 -25.60 -20.39
N ASN A 183 -5.71 -24.73 -19.37
CA ASN A 183 -5.80 -24.98 -17.93
C ASN A 183 -5.15 -26.25 -17.31
N ARG A 184 -4.28 -26.08 -16.32
CA ARG A 184 -3.77 -27.17 -15.45
C ARG A 184 -4.31 -26.98 -14.03
N GLY A 185 -5.35 -27.74 -13.68
CA GLY A 185 -6.05 -27.70 -12.39
C GLY A 185 -7.34 -26.86 -12.44
N ASP A 186 -8.52 -27.39 -12.15
CA ASP A 186 -8.88 -28.81 -11.98
C ASP A 186 -10.31 -29.06 -12.50
N ARG A 187 -10.73 -30.32 -12.55
CA ARG A 187 -12.15 -30.71 -12.57
C ARG A 187 -12.64 -30.81 -11.10
N GLN A 188 -13.92 -30.82 -10.75
CA GLN A 188 -15.15 -31.02 -11.53
C GLN A 188 -16.32 -30.50 -10.68
N ASP A 189 -17.27 -29.73 -11.22
CA ASP A 189 -18.68 -29.92 -10.83
C ASP A 189 -19.70 -29.34 -11.82
N ARG A 190 -20.99 -29.60 -11.57
CA ARG A 190 -22.10 -29.40 -12.51
C ARG A 190 -23.05 -28.28 -12.08
N ASN A 191 -23.60 -27.57 -13.07
CA ASN A 191 -24.86 -26.81 -12.99
C ASN A 191 -25.00 -25.81 -11.82
N GLY A 192 -24.04 -24.90 -11.67
CA GLY A 192 -24.25 -23.58 -11.06
C GLY A 192 -24.21 -22.48 -12.14
N ALA A 193 -24.78 -21.31 -11.89
CA ALA A 193 -24.62 -20.18 -12.80
C ALA A 193 -23.12 -19.81 -12.88
N VAL A 194 -22.54 -19.89 -14.09
CA VAL A 194 -21.13 -19.54 -14.29
C VAL A 194 -21.02 -18.01 -14.25
N GLU A 195 -20.74 -17.49 -13.07
CA GLU A 195 -20.44 -16.10 -12.83
C GLU A 195 -19.07 -15.76 -13.46
N GLU A 196 -19.10 -15.42 -14.76
CA GLU A 196 -17.92 -15.33 -15.62
C GLU A 196 -16.79 -14.55 -14.94
N SER A 197 -15.71 -15.27 -14.61
CA SER A 197 -14.53 -14.71 -13.97
C SER A 197 -13.92 -13.66 -14.89
N MET A 198 -14.08 -12.39 -14.52
CA MET A 198 -13.91 -11.28 -15.44
C MET A 198 -12.44 -10.96 -15.68
N GLY A 199 -11.62 -11.02 -14.64
CA GLY A 199 -10.17 -10.83 -14.74
C GLY A 199 -9.45 -11.04 -13.42
N ASN A 200 -8.18 -10.63 -13.39
CA ASN A 200 -7.32 -10.68 -12.22
C ASN A 200 -6.96 -9.25 -11.80
N CYS A 201 -7.08 -8.92 -10.51
CA CYS A 201 -6.72 -7.61 -9.97
C CYS A 201 -5.28 -7.22 -10.37
N PRO A 202 -5.04 -6.00 -10.92
CA PRO A 202 -3.71 -5.55 -11.33
C PRO A 202 -2.63 -5.64 -10.22
N VAL A 203 -3.04 -5.48 -8.95
CA VAL A 203 -2.12 -5.47 -7.80
C VAL A 203 -1.90 -6.89 -7.24
N CYS A 204 -2.96 -7.53 -6.73
CA CYS A 204 -2.85 -8.80 -6.00
C CYS A 204 -3.17 -10.06 -6.85
N ARG A 205 -3.55 -9.90 -8.12
CA ARG A 205 -3.94 -10.97 -9.05
C ARG A 205 -5.13 -11.85 -8.63
N LYS A 206 -5.81 -11.55 -7.52
CA LYS A 206 -7.06 -12.22 -7.13
C LYS A 206 -8.12 -12.04 -8.24
N VAL A 207 -8.90 -13.08 -8.48
CA VAL A 207 -9.99 -13.06 -9.48
C VAL A 207 -11.12 -12.15 -9.01
N PHE A 208 -11.71 -11.39 -9.94
CA PHE A 208 -12.89 -10.55 -9.73
C PHE A 208 -14.00 -10.91 -10.75
N HIS A 209 -15.22 -10.47 -10.48
CA HIS A 209 -16.43 -10.78 -11.25
C HIS A 209 -17.17 -9.52 -11.72
N ALA A 210 -18.29 -9.66 -12.43
CA ALA A 210 -19.12 -8.53 -12.89
C ALA A 210 -19.55 -7.59 -11.75
N LYS A 211 -19.92 -8.17 -10.61
CA LYS A 211 -20.36 -7.46 -9.40
C LYS A 211 -19.30 -6.53 -8.80
N ASP A 212 -18.01 -6.77 -9.05
CA ASP A 212 -16.94 -5.83 -8.68
C ASP A 212 -17.05 -4.49 -9.43
N PHE A 213 -17.79 -4.42 -10.56
CA PHE A 213 -17.93 -3.22 -11.40
C PHE A 213 -19.36 -2.65 -11.48
N GLU A 214 -20.40 -3.44 -11.15
CA GLU A 214 -21.82 -3.01 -11.21
C GLU A 214 -22.07 -1.65 -10.55
N HIS A 215 -21.44 -1.38 -9.41
CA HIS A 215 -21.57 -0.13 -8.66
C HIS A 215 -20.94 1.12 -9.32
N VAL A 216 -20.34 0.99 -10.50
CA VAL A 216 -19.61 2.06 -11.22
C VAL A 216 -20.06 2.19 -12.68
N LEU A 217 -20.67 1.17 -13.27
CA LEU A 217 -21.11 1.17 -14.67
C LEU A 217 -22.00 2.38 -15.03
N ASP A 218 -22.87 2.80 -14.11
CA ASP A 218 -23.77 3.95 -14.30
C ASP A 218 -23.06 5.32 -14.30
N LEU A 219 -21.92 5.44 -13.61
CA LEU A 219 -21.06 6.62 -13.72
C LEU A 219 -20.48 6.71 -15.14
N VAL A 220 -20.03 5.59 -15.71
CA VAL A 220 -19.39 5.55 -17.04
C VAL A 220 -20.33 6.03 -18.14
N GLY A 221 -21.59 5.58 -18.10
CA GLY A 221 -22.63 6.01 -19.03
C GLY A 221 -22.87 7.53 -18.99
N SER A 222 -22.71 8.14 -17.82
CA SER A 222 -22.84 9.58 -17.61
C SER A 222 -21.62 10.36 -18.10
N HIS A 223 -20.42 10.00 -17.62
CA HIS A 223 -19.19 10.76 -17.92
C HIS A 223 -18.75 10.68 -19.39
N SER A 224 -19.05 9.58 -20.09
CA SER A 224 -18.78 9.46 -21.54
C SER A 224 -19.53 10.50 -22.39
N SER A 225 -20.64 11.06 -21.88
CA SER A 225 -21.41 12.11 -22.57
C SER A 225 -20.97 13.53 -22.16
N GLN A 226 -20.58 13.75 -20.90
CA GLN A 226 -20.15 15.06 -20.40
C GLN A 226 -18.79 15.51 -20.96
N LEU A 227 -17.83 14.60 -21.17
CA LEU A 227 -16.51 14.89 -21.76
C LEU A 227 -16.57 15.45 -23.20
N ASN A 228 -17.72 15.39 -23.87
CA ASN A 228 -17.93 15.99 -25.19
C ASN A 228 -18.59 17.39 -25.13
N ALA A 229 -19.01 17.85 -23.95
CA ALA A 229 -19.75 19.11 -23.77
C ALA A 229 -18.89 20.24 -23.18
N GLU A 230 -18.08 19.97 -22.15
CA GLU A 230 -17.37 20.99 -21.37
C GLU A 230 -15.90 21.14 -21.80
N LYS A 231 -15.68 21.70 -23.00
CA LYS A 231 -14.34 21.88 -23.59
C LYS A 231 -13.95 23.34 -23.81
N THR A 232 -14.23 24.21 -22.84
CA THR A 232 -14.07 25.67 -22.98
C THR A 232 -13.03 26.28 -22.03
N GLU A 233 -12.93 25.82 -20.78
CA GLU A 233 -12.10 26.50 -19.75
C GLU A 233 -10.95 25.65 -19.19
N ILE A 234 -11.01 24.30 -19.32
CA ILE A 234 -9.87 23.44 -19.01
C ILE A 234 -8.82 23.58 -20.11
N LYS A 235 -7.64 24.13 -19.78
CA LYS A 235 -6.54 24.26 -20.76
C LYS A 235 -5.12 24.49 -20.22
N VAL A 236 -4.93 24.90 -18.97
CA VAL A 236 -3.59 25.11 -18.41
C VAL A 236 -3.11 23.84 -17.71
N ASP A 237 -3.88 23.36 -16.74
CA ASP A 237 -3.47 22.21 -15.91
C ASP A 237 -3.52 20.88 -16.67
N GLU A 238 -4.43 20.70 -17.63
CA GLU A 238 -4.38 19.58 -18.58
C GLU A 238 -3.07 19.55 -19.38
N ILE A 239 -2.56 20.71 -19.80
CA ILE A 239 -1.27 20.81 -20.53
C ILE A 239 -0.10 20.54 -19.58
N LEU A 240 -0.20 20.97 -18.32
CA LEU A 240 0.83 20.72 -17.29
C LEU A 240 0.92 19.22 -16.95
N LEU A 241 -0.22 18.58 -16.66
CA LEU A 241 -0.33 17.15 -16.39
C LEU A 241 0.10 16.30 -17.60
N HIS A 242 -0.30 16.68 -18.82
CA HIS A 242 0.16 16.01 -20.03
C HIS A 242 1.68 16.20 -20.27
N SER A 243 2.25 17.34 -19.88
CA SER A 243 3.70 17.58 -19.89
C SER A 243 4.42 16.68 -18.88
N ASP A 244 3.90 16.50 -17.68
CA ASP A 244 4.52 15.65 -16.67
C ASP A 244 4.37 14.15 -16.99
N LEU A 245 3.24 13.71 -17.56
CA LEU A 245 3.08 12.37 -18.11
C LEU A 245 4.06 12.07 -19.26
N GLU A 246 4.25 13.04 -20.17
CA GLU A 246 5.22 12.96 -21.26
C GLU A 246 6.66 12.85 -20.71
N ASN A 247 7.00 13.70 -19.73
CA ASN A 247 8.30 13.72 -19.05
C ASN A 247 8.57 12.40 -18.30
N MET A 248 7.56 11.82 -17.63
CA MET A 248 7.65 10.50 -17.00
C MET A 248 7.81 9.37 -18.02
N ARG A 249 7.11 9.42 -19.17
CA ARG A 249 7.31 8.44 -20.26
C ARG A 249 8.73 8.52 -20.83
N GLN A 250 9.26 9.72 -21.06
CA GLN A 250 10.62 9.91 -21.55
C GLN A 250 11.68 9.43 -20.56
N LYS A 251 11.51 9.68 -19.24
CA LYS A 251 12.37 9.11 -18.19
C LYS A 251 12.36 7.58 -18.20
N PHE A 252 11.18 6.98 -18.28
CA PHE A 252 11.04 5.51 -18.34
C PHE A 252 11.69 4.93 -19.61
N GLU A 253 11.48 5.56 -20.77
CA GLU A 253 12.10 5.14 -22.03
C GLU A 253 13.64 5.24 -21.99
N ALA A 254 14.18 6.31 -21.39
CA ALA A 254 15.62 6.47 -21.19
C ALA A 254 16.22 5.42 -20.24
N ILE A 255 15.54 5.11 -19.13
CA ILE A 255 15.94 4.06 -18.19
C ILE A 255 15.87 2.67 -18.86
N SER A 256 14.81 2.41 -19.64
CA SER A 256 14.64 1.16 -20.39
C SER A 256 15.74 0.96 -21.43
N LYS A 257 16.09 2.00 -22.20
CA LYS A 257 17.24 1.97 -23.14
C LYS A 257 18.56 1.74 -22.41
N LEU A 258 18.81 2.42 -21.30
CA LEU A 258 20.00 2.21 -20.47
C LEU A 258 20.08 0.77 -19.92
N GLN A 259 18.95 0.17 -19.54
CA GLN A 259 18.90 -1.24 -19.12
C GLN A 259 19.10 -2.20 -20.30
N GLN A 260 18.61 -1.86 -21.50
CA GLN A 260 18.83 -2.63 -22.73
C GLN A 260 20.31 -2.61 -23.16
N GLU A 261 20.97 -1.45 -23.08
CA GLU A 261 22.40 -1.24 -23.37
C GLU A 261 23.30 -1.98 -22.37
N ASN A 262 22.96 -1.96 -21.09
CA ASN A 262 23.69 -2.68 -20.03
C ASN A 262 23.32 -4.17 -19.93
N CYS A 263 22.56 -4.73 -20.88
CA CYS A 263 22.07 -6.12 -20.86
C CYS A 263 21.31 -6.52 -19.56
N GLY A 264 20.74 -5.55 -18.86
CA GLY A 264 20.01 -5.75 -17.60
C GLY A 264 18.54 -6.15 -17.77
N LEU A 265 18.00 -6.09 -19.00
CA LEU A 265 16.66 -6.58 -19.31
C LEU A 265 16.65 -8.10 -19.52
N ILE A 266 15.77 -8.79 -18.81
CA ILE A 266 15.56 -10.24 -18.96
C ILE A 266 14.83 -10.50 -20.28
N GLY A 267 15.60 -10.75 -21.34
CA GLY A 267 15.05 -11.13 -22.64
C GLY A 267 14.28 -12.46 -22.60
N LEU A 268 13.31 -12.62 -23.50
CA LEU A 268 12.72 -13.93 -23.77
C LEU A 268 13.83 -14.90 -24.18
N LYS A 269 13.82 -16.07 -23.53
CA LYS A 269 14.90 -17.05 -23.60
C LYS A 269 15.06 -17.58 -25.02
N SER A 270 16.12 -17.16 -25.71
CA SER A 270 16.55 -17.84 -26.94
C SER A 270 16.93 -19.29 -26.61
N GLU A 271 16.74 -20.21 -27.55
CA GLU A 271 16.94 -21.65 -27.34
C GLU A 271 18.44 -22.04 -27.34
N GLN A 272 19.21 -21.44 -26.42
CA GLN A 272 20.50 -21.97 -26.05
C GLN A 272 20.29 -23.28 -25.28
N VAL A 273 20.55 -24.39 -25.96
CA VAL A 273 20.61 -25.73 -25.38
C VAL A 273 21.81 -25.80 -24.43
N VAL A 274 21.59 -25.45 -23.17
CA VAL A 274 22.59 -25.58 -22.10
C VAL A 274 22.78 -27.05 -21.77
N LEU A 275 23.72 -27.70 -22.47
CA LEU A 275 24.21 -29.03 -22.10
C LEU A 275 24.97 -28.92 -20.76
N PRO A 276 24.60 -29.69 -19.72
CA PRO A 276 25.30 -29.65 -18.43
C PRO A 276 26.70 -30.31 -18.54
N SER A 277 27.73 -29.51 -18.82
CA SER A 277 29.12 -29.96 -18.78
C SER A 277 29.64 -29.96 -17.35
N ILE A 278 30.29 -31.04 -16.92
CA ILE A 278 30.53 -31.34 -15.51
C ILE A 278 31.86 -30.76 -15.03
N ASN A 279 31.78 -29.85 -14.06
CA ASN A 279 32.80 -29.49 -13.06
C ASN A 279 34.27 -29.29 -13.50
N PRO A 280 34.76 -28.04 -13.61
CA PRO A 280 36.21 -27.77 -13.68
C PRO A 280 36.84 -27.90 -12.29
N GLN A 281 37.55 -29.00 -12.03
CA GLN A 281 38.45 -29.09 -10.87
C GLN A 281 39.65 -28.15 -11.05
N ASN A 282 40.12 -27.55 -9.95
CA ASN A 282 41.36 -26.78 -9.92
C ASN A 282 42.55 -27.61 -10.43
N THR A 283 43.34 -27.06 -11.35
CA THR A 283 44.70 -27.54 -11.61
C THR A 283 45.61 -26.33 -11.85
N VAL A 284 46.68 -26.21 -11.07
CA VAL A 284 47.70 -25.17 -11.20
C VAL A 284 48.95 -25.79 -11.82
N ALA A 285 49.48 -25.19 -12.89
CA ALA A 285 50.80 -25.50 -13.42
C ALA A 285 51.38 -24.29 -14.16
N SER A 286 52.62 -23.92 -13.83
CA SER A 286 53.50 -23.10 -14.68
C SER A 286 54.09 -24.01 -15.79
N SER A 287 54.67 -23.52 -16.89
CA SER A 287 55.33 -22.22 -17.13
C SER A 287 55.11 -21.79 -18.62
N GLU A 288 55.96 -21.09 -19.41
CA GLU A 288 57.39 -20.72 -19.32
C GLU A 288 57.75 -19.46 -20.15
N GLN A 289 58.97 -18.97 -19.95
CA GLN A 289 59.68 -17.84 -20.59
C GLN A 289 59.48 -17.55 -22.09
N THR A 290 59.47 -16.24 -22.42
CA THR A 290 60.54 -15.61 -23.25
C THR A 290 60.85 -14.15 -22.85
N SER A 291 61.95 -13.95 -22.11
CA SER A 291 62.95 -12.85 -22.09
C SER A 291 62.65 -11.34 -22.25
N ALA A 292 63.41 -10.54 -21.47
CA ALA A 292 63.83 -9.13 -21.65
C ALA A 292 62.77 -8.01 -21.47
N LYS A 293 62.99 -6.96 -20.64
CA LYS A 293 64.24 -6.28 -20.24
C LYS A 293 64.19 -5.71 -18.81
N GLU A 294 65.36 -5.33 -18.27
CA GLU A 294 65.56 -4.85 -16.89
C GLU A 294 65.31 -3.33 -16.69
N THR A 295 65.01 -2.90 -15.46
CA THR A 295 65.81 -1.86 -14.74
C THR A 295 65.53 -1.90 -13.21
N THR A 296 66.60 -2.10 -12.47
CA THR A 296 66.87 -2.09 -11.02
C THR A 296 66.01 -1.19 -10.09
N GLY A 297 65.68 -1.72 -8.90
CA GLY A 297 65.08 -0.96 -7.77
C GLY A 297 65.08 -1.72 -6.42
N GLN A 298 66.21 -1.71 -5.71
CA GLN A 298 66.44 -2.28 -4.34
C GLN A 298 65.76 -1.44 -3.22
N SER A 299 65.54 -1.87 -1.96
CA SER A 299 65.78 -3.14 -1.23
C SER A 299 64.97 -3.20 0.11
N GLN A 300 64.71 -4.40 0.66
CA GLN A 300 64.89 -4.88 2.07
C GLN A 300 64.56 -3.99 3.32
N ASN A 301 64.33 -4.49 4.56
CA ASN A 301 63.86 -5.78 5.14
C ASN A 301 63.61 -5.61 6.66
N GLY A 302 62.58 -6.28 7.23
CA GLY A 302 62.48 -6.65 8.66
C GLY A 302 62.36 -5.51 9.72
N ALA A 303 62.36 -5.76 11.03
CA ALA A 303 61.91 -6.94 11.81
C ALA A 303 61.84 -6.61 13.34
N ALA A 304 61.07 -7.40 14.09
CA ALA A 304 61.11 -7.62 15.56
C ALA A 304 60.73 -6.50 16.58
N ALA A 305 59.61 -6.75 17.27
CA ALA A 305 59.30 -6.57 18.70
C ALA A 305 60.01 -5.54 19.61
N ASN A 306 59.22 -4.80 20.41
CA ASN A 306 59.22 -4.99 21.88
C ASN A 306 58.02 -4.33 22.63
N SER A 307 57.92 -4.62 23.93
CA SER A 307 56.72 -4.56 24.79
C SER A 307 56.33 -3.20 25.42
N SER A 308 55.09 -3.18 25.96
CA SER A 308 54.65 -2.53 27.22
C SER A 308 53.91 -1.17 27.23
N SER A 309 52.72 -1.22 27.84
CA SER A 309 52.02 -0.22 28.69
C SER A 309 51.54 1.16 28.19
N SER A 310 50.22 1.36 28.37
CA SER A 310 49.55 2.57 28.89
C SER A 310 49.28 3.80 28.00
N SER A 311 47.99 3.89 27.60
CA SER A 311 47.13 5.08 27.73
C SER A 311 47.62 6.48 27.31
N THR A 312 47.29 6.88 26.09
CA THR A 312 46.38 8.04 25.81
C THR A 312 46.19 8.24 24.29
N ARG A 313 44.95 8.53 23.84
CA ARG A 313 44.71 9.09 22.49
C ARG A 313 43.35 9.80 22.35
N PRO A 314 43.29 11.04 21.82
CA PRO A 314 42.04 11.73 21.53
C PRO A 314 41.55 11.57 20.07
N THR A 315 40.22 11.72 19.92
CA THR A 315 39.40 12.17 18.77
C THR A 315 40.01 12.30 17.35
N THR A 316 39.35 11.68 16.35
CA THR A 316 38.69 12.31 15.17
C THR A 316 38.11 11.19 14.26
N ARG A 317 36.82 11.13 13.93
CA ARG A 317 35.93 12.01 13.11
C ARG A 317 36.09 11.82 11.59
N ARG A 318 35.14 11.09 10.97
CA ARG A 318 34.34 11.56 9.81
C ARG A 318 33.26 10.54 9.36
N GLN A 319 32.00 10.88 9.62
CA GLN A 319 30.89 10.51 8.73
C GLN A 319 30.71 11.62 7.66
N ARG A 320 30.07 11.28 6.54
CA ARG A 320 29.61 12.21 5.47
C ARG A 320 28.21 11.76 5.00
N PRO A 321 27.39 12.63 4.38
CA PRO A 321 26.04 12.83 4.94
C PRO A 321 24.89 12.71 3.95
N GLN A 322 23.68 12.52 4.48
CA GLN A 322 22.44 12.87 3.77
C GLN A 322 22.37 14.40 3.56
N ASN A 323 21.66 14.82 2.51
CA ASN A 323 21.66 16.20 2.03
C ASN A 323 20.23 16.76 1.98
N SER A 324 19.81 17.47 3.03
CA SER A 324 18.52 18.14 3.10
C SER A 324 18.67 19.65 2.90
N ARG A 325 18.03 20.19 1.84
CA ARG A 325 17.99 21.63 1.57
C ARG A 325 16.65 22.22 2.05
N LYS A 326 16.68 23.00 3.12
CA LYS A 326 15.64 24.00 3.42
C LYS A 326 16.17 25.39 3.06
N HIS A 327 15.33 26.22 2.45
CA HIS A 327 15.68 27.59 2.06
C HIS A 327 14.99 28.57 3.02
N VAL A 328 15.77 29.39 3.73
CA VAL A 328 15.25 30.45 4.60
C VAL A 328 15.54 31.79 3.93
N LYS A 329 14.56 32.70 3.91
CA LYS A 329 14.77 34.12 3.60
C LYS A 329 14.59 34.93 4.88
N GLN A 330 15.41 35.97 5.01
CA GLN A 330 15.70 36.65 6.27
C GLN A 330 14.88 37.94 6.39
N TRP A 331 14.30 38.18 7.57
CA TRP A 331 13.63 39.44 7.89
C TRP A 331 14.65 40.55 8.13
N VAL A 332 14.38 41.76 7.62
CA VAL A 332 15.11 42.98 7.94
C VAL A 332 14.16 43.94 8.64
N ARG A 333 14.54 44.37 9.84
CA ARG A 333 13.80 45.34 10.66
C ARG A 333 14.50 46.70 10.56
N LYS A 334 13.74 47.78 10.37
CA LYS A 334 14.27 49.14 10.42
C LYS A 334 13.34 50.06 11.22
N ASP A 335 13.91 50.60 12.27
CA ASP A 335 13.39 51.49 13.32
C ASP A 335 14.42 52.65 13.38
N ILE A 336 14.16 53.95 13.59
CA ILE A 336 13.03 54.77 14.09
C ILE A 336 13.09 56.17 13.41
N GLY A 337 11.96 56.91 13.35
CA GLY A 337 11.96 58.34 13.75
C GLY A 337 11.42 59.44 12.81
N GLY A 338 10.34 60.12 13.26
CA GLY A 338 10.44 61.56 13.56
C GLY A 338 9.68 62.62 12.72
N GLY A 339 8.37 62.80 12.97
CA GLY A 339 7.75 64.10 13.28
C GLY A 339 7.42 65.15 12.20
N ALA A 340 6.47 66.05 12.57
CA ALA A 340 5.96 67.24 11.86
C ALA A 340 5.20 67.00 10.54
N ASP A 341 4.06 67.64 10.24
CA ASP A 341 3.18 68.54 11.03
C ASP A 341 1.70 68.11 10.86
#